data_AF-A0A5M8EB88-F1
#
_entry.id   AF-A0A5M8EB88-F1
#
_cell.length_a   1.000
_cell.length_b   1.000
_cell.length_c   1.000
_cell.angle_alpha   90.00
_cell.angle_beta   90.00
_cell.angle_gamma   90.00
#
_symmetry.space_group_name_H-M   'P 1'
#
loop_
_entity.id
_entity.type
_entity.pdbx_description
1 polymer ?
#
loop_
_entity_poly.entity_id
_entity_poly.type
_entity_poly.pdbx_seq_one_letter_code
_entity_poly.pdbx_strand_id
1 'polypeptide(L)'
;MHQVISAAYYRPGFARSACAWLMIDGIGIEQWLSTHLEWSDVASLGLSLIWLIDEDEDALANRRIIPAEDGSSTIVPLLVCSDDMNFDCIVLVVEQVIEADTVHWRRFGRSISDKLEVGISTQWIAGSKPVSFALEDFQNALEQFTQLSKTKPDNHCDDPLSPQ
;
A
#
# COMPACT_ATOMS: atom_id res chain seq x y z
N MET A 1 -4.92 -19.31 7.73
CA MET A 1 -4.40 -19.35 6.36
C MET A 1 -3.80 -17.99 6.12
N HIS A 2 -2.53 -17.93 5.73
CA HIS A 2 -1.87 -16.66 5.39
C HIS A 2 -2.21 -16.30 3.96
N GLN A 3 -2.46 -15.02 3.71
CA GLN A 3 -2.53 -14.49 2.37
C GLN A 3 -1.12 -14.40 1.81
N VAL A 4 -0.98 -14.47 0.49
CA VAL A 4 0.31 -14.30 -0.18
C VAL A 4 0.43 -12.87 -0.66
N ILE A 5 1.47 -12.16 -0.22
CA ILE A 5 1.82 -10.84 -0.76
C ILE A 5 2.97 -10.99 -1.74
N SER A 6 2.92 -10.24 -2.84
CA SER A 6 3.98 -10.22 -3.86
C SER A 6 4.04 -8.87 -4.56
N ALA A 7 5.01 -8.68 -5.45
CA ALA A 7 5.08 -7.52 -6.32
C ALA A 7 5.15 -7.92 -7.79
N ALA A 8 4.50 -7.13 -8.65
CA ALA A 8 4.47 -7.37 -10.10
C ALA A 8 4.26 -6.06 -10.87
N TYR A 9 4.47 -6.11 -12.19
CA TYR A 9 3.93 -5.08 -13.07
C TYR A 9 2.42 -5.25 -13.17
N TYR A 10 1.69 -4.20 -12.86
CA TYR A 10 0.23 -4.18 -12.84
C TYR A 10 -0.28 -2.82 -13.29
N ARG A 11 -1.44 -2.81 -13.96
CA ARG A 11 -2.10 -1.58 -14.39
C ARG A 11 -3.34 -1.36 -13.52
N PRO A 12 -3.26 -0.54 -12.45
CA PRO A 12 -4.44 -0.19 -11.66
C PRO A 12 -5.46 0.58 -12.51
N GLY A 13 -6.71 0.59 -12.07
CA GLY A 13 -7.82 1.12 -12.88
C GLY A 13 -7.68 2.60 -13.28
N PHE A 14 -7.00 3.40 -12.45
CA PHE A 14 -6.73 4.82 -12.72
C PHE A 14 -5.55 5.04 -13.67
N ALA A 15 -4.68 4.04 -13.86
CA ALA A 15 -3.44 4.16 -14.60
C ALA A 15 -3.57 3.88 -16.10
N ARG A 16 -2.74 4.56 -16.90
CA ARG A 16 -2.66 4.36 -18.34
C ARG A 16 -1.76 3.19 -18.73
N SER A 17 -0.74 2.90 -17.93
CA SER A 17 0.24 1.84 -18.18
C SER A 17 0.51 1.00 -16.94
N ALA A 18 1.18 -0.14 -17.14
CA ALA A 18 1.61 -0.96 -16.03
C ALA A 18 2.82 -0.32 -15.31
N CYS A 19 2.79 -0.38 -13.98
CA CYS A 19 3.82 0.09 -13.06
C CYS A 19 4.08 -0.99 -12.00
N ALA A 20 5.16 -0.83 -11.22
CA ALA A 20 5.41 -1.69 -10.07
C ALA A 20 4.26 -1.57 -9.07
N TRP A 21 3.78 -2.69 -8.55
CA TRP A 21 2.62 -2.72 -7.67
C TRP A 21 2.71 -3.85 -6.65
N LEU A 22 1.97 -3.74 -5.56
CA LEU A 22 1.79 -4.80 -4.58
C LEU A 22 0.53 -5.61 -4.88
N MET A 23 0.63 -6.91 -4.73
CA MET A 23 -0.42 -7.88 -5.01
C MET A 23 -0.73 -8.68 -3.75
N ILE A 24 -2.00 -9.01 -3.53
CA ILE A 24 -2.45 -9.96 -2.49
C ILE A 24 -3.19 -11.09 -3.20
N ASP A 25 -2.71 -12.32 -3.02
CA ASP A 25 -3.17 -13.53 -3.73
C ASP A 25 -3.21 -13.33 -5.26
N GLY A 26 -2.27 -12.56 -5.80
CA GLY A 26 -2.20 -12.23 -7.23
C GLY A 26 -3.21 -11.18 -7.72
N ILE A 27 -3.99 -10.58 -6.82
CA ILE A 27 -4.91 -9.48 -7.12
C ILE A 27 -4.25 -8.15 -6.70
N GLY A 28 -4.40 -7.08 -7.49
CA GLY A 28 -3.88 -5.76 -7.13
C GLY A 28 -4.38 -5.35 -5.75
N ILE A 29 -3.49 -4.83 -4.89
CA ILE A 29 -3.81 -4.56 -3.49
C ILE A 29 -5.07 -3.68 -3.32
N GLU A 30 -5.31 -2.73 -4.22
CA GLU A 30 -6.47 -1.84 -4.22
C GLU A 30 -7.78 -2.60 -4.54
N GLN A 31 -7.74 -3.52 -5.49
CA GLN A 31 -8.89 -4.37 -5.86
C GLN A 31 -9.20 -5.38 -4.75
N TRP A 32 -8.15 -5.99 -4.21
CA TRP A 32 -8.26 -6.95 -3.13
C TRP A 32 -8.85 -6.29 -1.89
N LEU A 33 -8.32 -5.12 -1.49
CA LEU A 33 -8.82 -4.37 -0.34
C LEU A 33 -10.24 -3.82 -0.57
N SER A 34 -10.60 -3.40 -1.78
CA SER A 34 -11.97 -2.96 -2.06
C SER A 34 -13.00 -4.05 -1.77
N THR A 35 -12.70 -5.29 -2.17
CA THR A 35 -13.56 -6.44 -1.89
C THR A 35 -13.54 -6.81 -0.41
N HIS A 36 -12.36 -6.86 0.21
CA HIS A 36 -12.19 -7.26 1.61
C HIS A 36 -12.83 -6.29 2.61
N LEU A 37 -12.84 -5.00 2.28
CA LEU A 37 -13.39 -3.93 3.12
C LEU A 37 -14.83 -3.56 2.76
N GLU A 38 -15.41 -4.16 1.72
CA GLU A 38 -16.71 -3.79 1.16
C GLU A 38 -16.79 -2.28 0.85
N TRP A 39 -15.67 -1.71 0.37
CA TRP A 39 -15.54 -0.28 0.05
C TRP A 39 -15.08 -0.12 -1.40
N SER A 40 -16.04 0.17 -2.29
CA SER A 40 -15.82 0.25 -3.74
C SER A 40 -14.76 1.27 -4.15
N ASP A 41 -14.71 2.42 -3.48
CA ASP A 41 -13.85 3.54 -3.88
C ASP A 41 -12.37 3.23 -3.62
N VAL A 42 -12.05 2.23 -2.81
CA VAL A 42 -10.68 1.76 -2.59
C VAL A 42 -10.05 1.27 -3.89
N ALA A 43 -10.83 0.71 -4.82
CA ALA A 43 -10.33 0.19 -6.09
C ALA A 43 -9.79 1.28 -7.04
N SER A 44 -10.09 2.56 -6.77
CA SER A 44 -9.56 3.70 -7.51
C SER A 44 -8.38 4.41 -6.82
N LEU A 45 -7.98 3.95 -5.63
CA LEU A 45 -6.87 4.58 -4.90
C LEU A 45 -5.49 4.14 -5.43
N GLY A 46 -4.52 5.03 -5.34
CA GLY A 46 -3.11 4.81 -5.66
C GLY A 46 -2.32 4.19 -4.51
N LEU A 47 -1.27 3.42 -4.79
CA LEU A 47 -0.38 2.86 -3.80
C LEU A 47 0.48 3.96 -3.17
N SER A 48 0.52 4.08 -1.84
CA SER A 48 1.32 5.11 -1.15
C SER A 48 2.84 4.94 -1.30
N LEU A 49 3.28 3.78 -1.81
CA LEU A 49 4.68 3.43 -2.07
C LEU A 49 5.12 3.75 -3.50
N ILE A 50 4.20 4.16 -4.37
CA ILE A 50 4.60 4.83 -5.60
C ILE A 50 4.82 6.31 -5.31
N TRP A 51 5.33 7.04 -6.31
CA TRP A 51 5.77 8.42 -6.19
C TRP A 51 4.69 9.34 -5.59
N LEU A 52 4.74 9.56 -4.27
CA LEU A 52 4.00 10.65 -3.63
C LEU A 52 4.67 11.96 -4.04
N ILE A 53 3.85 13.01 -4.25
CA ILE A 53 4.33 14.30 -4.76
C ILE A 53 5.23 14.99 -3.74
N ASP A 54 4.94 14.83 -2.45
CA ASP A 54 5.74 15.37 -1.36
C ASP A 54 6.79 14.35 -0.91
N GLU A 55 8.06 14.75 -0.91
CA GLU A 55 9.20 13.87 -0.60
C GLU A 55 9.21 13.41 0.86
N ASP A 56 8.72 14.24 1.79
CA ASP A 56 8.66 13.86 3.21
C ASP A 56 7.53 12.85 3.45
N GLU A 57 6.42 12.98 2.71
CA GLU A 57 5.33 11.99 2.69
C GLU A 57 5.78 10.66 2.08
N ASP A 58 6.49 10.69 0.95
CA ASP A 58 7.08 9.50 0.30
C ASP A 58 8.03 8.77 1.26
N ALA A 59 8.95 9.51 1.88
CA ALA A 59 9.89 8.96 2.86
C ALA A 59 9.15 8.37 4.08
N LEU A 60 8.05 8.99 4.51
CA LEU A 60 7.23 8.50 5.61
C LEU A 60 6.53 7.17 5.27
N ALA A 61 5.93 7.07 4.07
CA ALA A 61 5.29 5.84 3.60
C ALA A 61 6.29 4.69 3.52
N ASN A 62 7.42 4.93 2.83
CA ASN A 62 8.50 3.95 2.68
C ASN A 62 9.06 3.49 4.02
N ARG A 63 9.22 4.38 4.99
CA ARG A 63 9.68 4.00 6.33
C ARG A 63 8.66 3.15 7.08
N ARG A 64 7.37 3.48 6.99
CA ARG A 64 6.31 2.85 7.81
C ARG A 64 5.84 1.50 7.28
N ILE A 65 5.95 1.23 5.98
CA ILE A 65 5.58 -0.10 5.43
C ILE A 65 6.54 -1.20 5.90
N ILE A 66 7.82 -0.87 6.12
CA ILE A 66 8.84 -1.83 6.53
C ILE A 66 8.45 -2.41 7.90
N PRO A 67 8.38 -3.74 8.06
CA PRO A 67 8.20 -4.39 9.36
C PRO A 67 9.19 -3.84 10.39
N ALA A 68 8.67 -3.28 11.47
CA ALA A 68 9.47 -2.81 12.60
C ALA A 68 9.83 -3.99 13.54
N GLU A 69 10.23 -3.70 14.78
CA GLU A 69 10.60 -4.73 15.75
C GLU A 69 9.42 -5.65 16.12
N ASP A 70 9.71 -6.88 16.53
CA ASP A 70 8.70 -7.84 17.01
C ASP A 70 7.87 -7.25 18.16
N GLY A 71 6.56 -7.43 18.11
CA GLY A 71 5.59 -6.85 19.03
C GLY A 71 5.29 -5.37 18.82
N SER A 72 5.91 -4.70 17.84
CA SER A 72 5.59 -3.30 17.52
C SER A 72 4.32 -3.18 16.67
N SER A 73 3.60 -2.06 16.85
CA SER A 73 2.45 -1.66 16.05
C SER A 73 2.77 -0.36 15.31
N THR A 74 2.51 -0.33 14.01
CA THR A 74 2.74 0.83 13.14
C THR A 74 1.51 1.12 12.30
N ILE A 75 1.09 2.38 12.23
CA ILE A 75 0.03 2.81 11.31
C ILE A 75 0.63 3.12 9.95
N VAL A 76 0.33 2.30 8.96
CA VAL A 76 0.91 2.38 7.61
C VAL A 76 -0.09 3.03 6.66
N PRO A 77 0.24 4.15 6.00
CA PRO A 77 -0.54 4.61 4.86
C PRO A 77 -0.34 3.63 3.71
N LEU A 78 -1.41 2.97 3.26
CA LEU A 78 -1.35 1.96 2.18
C LEU A 78 -1.78 2.55 0.83
N LEU A 79 -2.92 3.24 0.81
CA LEU A 79 -3.49 3.77 -0.42
C LEU A 79 -3.86 5.24 -0.24
N VAL A 80 -3.66 6.03 -1.30
CA VAL A 80 -3.95 7.47 -1.36
C VAL A 80 -4.85 7.79 -2.53
N CYS A 81 -5.46 8.97 -2.56
CA CYS A 81 -6.17 9.45 -3.75
C CYS A 81 -5.23 9.44 -4.96
N SER A 82 -5.64 8.78 -6.06
CA SER A 82 -4.82 8.67 -7.28
C SER A 82 -4.64 10.01 -8.01
N ASP A 83 -5.55 10.96 -7.80
CA ASP A 83 -5.55 12.25 -8.49
C ASP A 83 -4.54 13.23 -7.88
N ASP A 84 -4.32 13.13 -6.56
CA ASP A 84 -3.47 14.05 -5.79
C ASP A 84 -2.13 13.41 -5.38
N MET A 85 -2.07 12.09 -5.22
CA MET A 85 -0.87 11.34 -4.81
C MET A 85 -0.14 11.97 -3.60
N ASN A 86 -0.90 12.32 -2.56
CA ASN A 86 -0.42 12.89 -1.30
C ASN A 86 -1.34 12.49 -0.12
N PHE A 87 -1.02 12.92 1.10
CA PHE A 87 -1.80 12.65 2.31
C PHE A 87 -2.89 13.67 2.63
N ASP A 88 -3.17 14.63 1.74
CA ASP A 88 -4.16 15.70 1.96
C ASP A 88 -5.60 15.28 1.57
N CYS A 89 -5.77 14.13 0.91
CA CYS A 89 -7.06 13.64 0.42
C CYS A 89 -7.55 12.38 1.16
N ILE A 90 -7.95 11.33 0.43
CA ILE A 90 -8.28 10.02 1.03
C ILE A 90 -6.97 9.27 1.27
N VAL A 91 -6.73 8.87 2.52
CA VAL A 91 -5.66 7.93 2.87
C VAL A 91 -6.25 6.72 3.58
N LEU A 92 -6.16 5.56 2.95
CA LEU A 92 -6.41 4.28 3.59
C LEU A 92 -5.16 3.88 4.38
N VAL A 93 -5.34 3.63 5.68
CA VAL A 93 -4.29 3.18 6.57
C VAL A 93 -4.61 1.79 7.11
N VAL A 94 -3.56 1.10 7.54
CA VAL A 94 -3.67 -0.17 8.27
C VAL A 94 -2.84 -0.13 9.55
N GLU A 95 -3.32 -0.80 10.59
CA GLU A 95 -2.49 -1.13 11.75
C GLU A 95 -1.70 -2.40 11.46
N GLN A 96 -0.39 -2.25 11.24
CA GLN A 96 0.56 -3.33 11.02
C GLN A 96 1.23 -3.72 12.34
N VAL A 97 1.15 -5.00 12.70
CA VAL A 97 1.79 -5.58 13.88
C VAL A 97 2.67 -6.74 13.47
N ILE A 98 3.89 -6.81 13.98
CA ILE A 98 4.80 -7.94 13.74
C ILE A 98 4.73 -8.87 14.94
N GLU A 99 4.44 -10.15 14.71
CA GLU A 99 4.47 -11.19 15.74
C GLU A 99 5.25 -12.39 15.21
N ALA A 100 6.42 -12.62 15.79
CA ALA A 100 7.36 -13.66 15.38
C ALA A 100 7.69 -13.60 13.87
N ASP A 101 7.20 -14.57 13.09
CA ASP A 101 7.45 -14.72 11.65
C ASP A 101 6.25 -14.27 10.79
N THR A 102 5.33 -13.48 11.37
CA THR A 102 4.09 -13.08 10.71
C THR A 102 3.87 -11.56 10.79
N VAL A 103 3.52 -10.96 9.64
CA VAL A 103 3.02 -9.59 9.55
C VAL A 103 1.50 -9.63 9.66
N HIS A 104 0.94 -8.92 10.63
CA HIS A 104 -0.49 -8.78 10.83
C HIS A 104 -0.97 -7.40 10.47
N TRP A 105 -1.87 -7.31 9.51
CA TRP A 105 -2.73 -6.16 9.29
C TRP A 105 -4.00 -6.33 10.10
N ARG A 106 -4.03 -5.74 11.31
CA ARG A 106 -5.04 -6.03 12.34
C ARG A 106 -6.39 -5.39 12.03
N ARG A 107 -6.37 -4.14 11.55
CA ARG A 107 -7.56 -3.33 11.23
C ARG A 107 -7.21 -2.26 10.21
N PHE A 108 -8.21 -1.89 9.43
CA PHE A 108 -8.10 -0.90 8.37
C PHE A 108 -8.92 0.34 8.73
N GLY A 109 -8.48 1.50 8.30
CA GLY A 109 -9.12 2.75 8.61
C GLY A 109 -8.82 3.82 7.58
N ARG A 110 -9.56 4.92 7.66
CA ARG A 110 -9.26 6.14 6.92
C ARG A 110 -8.55 7.12 7.85
N SER A 111 -7.43 7.68 7.41
CA SER A 111 -6.79 8.79 8.14
C SER A 111 -7.70 10.01 8.11
N ILE A 112 -7.87 10.64 9.27
CA ILE A 112 -8.57 11.93 9.43
C ILE A 112 -7.55 13.05 9.62
N SER A 113 -6.34 12.74 10.12
CA SER A 113 -5.19 13.62 10.06
C SER A 113 -4.54 13.57 8.68
N ASP A 114 -3.93 14.69 8.28
CA ASP A 114 -3.29 14.88 6.98
C ASP A 114 -1.76 14.91 7.12
N LYS A 115 -1.08 14.96 5.96
CA LYS A 115 0.38 15.17 5.86
C LYS A 115 1.18 14.21 6.74
N LEU A 116 2.23 14.71 7.39
CA LEU A 116 3.10 13.94 8.26
C LEU A 116 2.40 13.45 9.55
N GLU A 117 1.21 13.96 9.85
CA GLU A 117 0.36 13.48 10.94
C GLU A 117 -0.54 12.31 10.52
N VAL A 118 -0.44 11.82 9.28
CA VAL A 118 -1.22 10.68 8.76
C VAL A 118 -1.26 9.51 9.75
N GLY A 119 -2.47 9.06 10.05
CA GLY A 119 -2.74 7.94 10.96
C GLY A 119 -2.83 8.28 12.45
N ILE A 120 -2.44 9.49 12.91
CA ILE A 120 -2.60 9.90 14.32
C ILE A 120 -4.08 9.87 14.73
N SER A 121 -4.93 10.45 13.89
CA SER A 121 -6.39 10.31 14.02
C SER A 121 -6.88 9.41 12.89
N THR A 122 -7.43 8.26 13.25
CA THR A 122 -7.90 7.26 12.29
C THR A 122 -9.35 6.90 12.57
N GLN A 123 -10.19 7.01 11.54
CA GLN A 123 -11.53 6.44 11.56
C GLN A 123 -11.43 4.96 11.13
N TRP A 124 -11.49 4.06 12.10
CA TRP A 124 -11.42 2.62 11.86
C TRP A 124 -12.70 2.09 11.20
N ILE A 125 -12.54 1.20 10.23
CA ILE A 125 -13.65 0.53 9.54
C ILE A 125 -14.17 -0.58 10.47
N ALA A 126 -15.39 -0.42 10.95
CA ALA A 126 -16.01 -1.40 11.84
C ALA A 126 -16.17 -2.75 11.12
N GLY A 127 -15.71 -3.83 11.75
CA GLY A 127 -15.82 -5.18 11.20
C GLY A 127 -14.78 -5.54 10.14
N SER A 128 -13.79 -4.68 9.85
CA SER A 128 -12.68 -5.04 8.97
C SER A 128 -11.96 -6.28 9.50
N LYS A 129 -11.86 -7.33 8.69
CA LYS A 129 -11.21 -8.58 9.10
C LYS A 129 -9.68 -8.42 9.03
N PRO A 130 -8.93 -8.98 9.99
CA PRO A 130 -7.48 -8.94 9.95
C PRO A 130 -6.95 -9.76 8.77
N VAL A 131 -5.78 -9.36 8.27
CA VAL A 131 -5.03 -10.05 7.21
C VAL A 131 -3.64 -10.35 7.72
N SER A 132 -3.09 -11.50 7.33
CA SER A 132 -1.79 -11.95 7.82
C SER A 132 -0.96 -12.51 6.68
N PHE A 133 0.33 -12.20 6.69
CA PHE A 133 1.33 -12.63 5.71
C PHE A 133 2.52 -13.26 6.43
N ALA A 134 3.18 -14.23 5.82
CA ALA A 134 4.50 -14.63 6.30
C ALA A 134 5.46 -13.44 6.19
N LEU A 135 6.28 -13.21 7.20
CA LEU A 135 7.21 -12.09 7.26
C LEU A 135 8.21 -12.12 6.11
N GLU A 136 8.71 -13.31 5.78
CA GLU A 136 9.61 -13.53 4.63
C GLU A 136 8.95 -13.13 3.31
N ASP A 137 7.71 -13.56 3.06
CA ASP A 137 6.97 -13.21 1.84
C ASP A 137 6.74 -11.70 1.74
N PHE A 138 6.43 -11.05 2.87
CA PHE A 138 6.24 -9.61 2.94
C PHE A 138 7.52 -8.83 2.62
N GLN A 139 8.64 -9.22 3.23
CA GLN A 139 9.94 -8.61 2.95
C GLN A 139 10.36 -8.81 1.49
N ASN A 140 10.20 -10.04 0.97
CA ASN A 140 10.47 -10.36 -0.42
C ASN A 140 9.61 -9.52 -1.38
N ALA A 141 8.33 -9.30 -1.06
CA ALA A 141 7.44 -8.45 -1.86
C ALA A 141 7.92 -6.99 -1.90
N LEU A 142 8.35 -6.43 -0.77
CA LEU A 142 8.88 -5.05 -0.73
C LEU A 142 10.21 -4.92 -1.49
N GLU A 143 11.09 -5.91 -1.40
CA GLU A 143 12.34 -5.93 -2.16
C GLU A 143 12.08 -6.02 -3.67
N GLN A 144 11.18 -6.93 -4.08
CA GLN A 144 10.77 -7.07 -5.48
C GLN A 144 10.12 -5.79 -6.01
N PHE A 145 9.21 -5.17 -5.23
CA PHE A 145 8.61 -3.89 -5.57
C PHE A 145 9.69 -2.83 -5.82
N THR A 146 10.65 -2.70 -4.89
CA THR A 146 11.76 -1.76 -5.01
C THR A 146 12.61 -2.00 -6.25
N GLN A 147 12.84 -3.26 -6.64
CA GLN A 147 13.59 -3.60 -7.85
C GLN A 147 12.81 -3.24 -9.12
N LEU A 148 11.51 -3.58 -9.19
CA LEU A 148 10.64 -3.24 -10.31
C LEU A 148 10.59 -1.72 -10.51
N SER A 149 10.46 -0.97 -9.41
CA SER A 149 10.45 0.50 -9.38
C SER A 149 11.78 1.15 -9.82
N LYS A 150 12.87 0.41 -9.97
CA LYS A 150 14.15 0.93 -10.50
C LYS A 150 14.34 0.63 -11.99
N THR A 151 13.64 -0.37 -12.51
CA THR A 151 13.82 -0.85 -13.89
C THR A 151 13.07 -0.03 -14.94
N LYS A 152 12.16 0.85 -14.54
CA LYS A 152 11.50 1.84 -15.39
C LYS A 152 11.86 3.22 -14.83
N PRO A 153 12.56 4.10 -15.59
CA PRO A 153 13.04 5.38 -15.07
C PRO A 153 11.90 6.31 -14.62
N ASP A 154 10.69 6.09 -15.15
CA ASP A 154 9.48 6.75 -14.71
C ASP A 154 8.53 5.71 -14.10
N ASN A 155 8.48 5.67 -12.76
CA ASN A 155 7.52 4.88 -11.97
C ASN A 155 6.08 5.38 -12.09
N HIS A 156 5.85 6.38 -12.93
CA HIS A 156 4.52 6.84 -13.28
C HIS A 156 3.76 5.71 -13.95
N CYS A 157 2.61 5.37 -13.36
CA CYS A 157 1.59 4.57 -14.01
C CYS A 157 0.93 5.31 -15.19
N ASP A 158 1.43 6.51 -15.54
CA ASP A 158 0.96 7.39 -16.59
C ASP A 158 1.75 7.32 -17.91
N ASP A 159 2.97 6.78 -17.89
CA ASP A 159 3.82 6.83 -19.09
C ASP A 159 3.60 5.59 -19.97
N PRO A 160 3.29 5.75 -21.28
CA PRO A 160 3.07 4.61 -22.16
C PRO A 160 4.28 3.69 -22.15
N LEU A 161 4.04 2.38 -22.13
CA LEU A 161 5.09 1.43 -22.51
C LEU A 161 5.55 1.82 -23.92
N SER A 162 6.78 2.34 -24.06
CA SER A 162 7.37 2.60 -25.37
C SER A 162 7.18 1.35 -26.24
N PRO A 163 6.67 1.50 -27.47
CA PRO A 163 6.49 0.35 -28.35
C PRO A 163 7.87 -0.27 -28.60
N GLN A 164 7.96 -1.59 -28.40
CA GLN A 164 9.09 -2.40 -28.85
C GLN A 164 9.12 -2.47 -30.38
#